data_AF-A0A1I0D1P9-F1
#
_entry.id   AF-A0A1I0D1P9-F1
#
_cell.length_a   1.000
_cell.length_b   1.000
_cell.length_c   1.000
_cell.angle_alpha   90.00
_cell.angle_beta   90.00
_cell.angle_gamma   90.00
#
_symmetry.space_group_name_H-M   'P 1'
#
loop_
_entity.id
_entity.type
_entity.pdbx_description
1 polymer ?
#
loop_
_entity_poly.entity_id
_entity_poly.type
_entity_poly.pdbx_seq_one_letter_code
_entity_poly.pdbx_strand_id
1 'polypeptide(L)'
;MELMERILSKENLQMAIKKVKQNKGAPGVDKMTVQEIEYWFEQYQEELMSSMIMDKKYRPMSVKRVYISKPNGKQRPLGIPTVVDCVIQ
;
A
#
# COMPACT_ATOMS: atom_id res chain seq x y z
N MET A 1 -21.52 1.47 -12.49
CA MET A 1 -20.48 1.44 -11.43
C MET A 1 -19.54 2.60 -11.66
N GLU A 2 -19.44 3.48 -10.66
CA GLU A 2 -18.44 4.53 -10.64
C GLU A 2 -17.03 3.93 -10.55
N LEU A 3 -16.01 4.67 -11.00
CA LEU A 3 -14.63 4.19 -11.03
C LEU A 3 -14.13 3.76 -9.63
N MET A 4 -14.53 4.49 -8.58
CA MET A 4 -14.11 4.19 -7.21
C MET A 4 -14.63 2.84 -6.72
N GLU A 5 -15.89 2.50 -7.03
CA GLU A 5 -16.49 1.21 -6.70
C GLU A 5 -15.74 0.05 -7.38
N ARG A 6 -15.27 0.28 -8.62
CA ARG A 6 -14.46 -0.71 -9.35
C ARG A 6 -13.06 -0.86 -8.76
N ILE A 7 -12.42 0.24 -8.35
CA ILE A 7 -11.11 0.21 -7.68
C ILE A 7 -11.20 -0.57 -6.37
N LEU A 8 -12.28 -0.38 -5.62
CA LEU A 8 -12.49 -1.02 -4.33
C LEU A 8 -13.21 -2.38 -4.41
N SER A 9 -13.43 -2.91 -5.61
CA SER A 9 -14.06 -4.23 -5.76
C SER A 9 -13.18 -5.29 -5.11
N LYS A 10 -13.82 -6.32 -4.52
CA LYS A 10 -13.13 -7.41 -3.83
C LYS A 10 -12.10 -8.09 -4.74
N GLU A 11 -12.47 -8.32 -5.99
CA GLU A 11 -11.62 -8.95 -7.00
C GLU A 11 -10.40 -8.08 -7.30
N ASN A 12 -10.59 -6.77 -7.47
CA ASN A 12 -9.50 -5.85 -7.74
C ASN A 12 -8.53 -5.75 -6.55
N LEU A 13 -9.04 -5.66 -5.33
CA LEU A 13 -8.22 -5.63 -4.11
C LEU A 13 -7.42 -6.92 -3.92
N GLN A 14 -8.03 -8.09 -4.16
CA GLN A 14 -7.32 -9.37 -4.12
C GLN A 14 -6.18 -9.43 -5.15
N MET A 15 -6.41 -8.93 -6.36
CA MET A 15 -5.37 -8.82 -7.39
C MET A 15 -4.24 -7.87 -6.96
N ALA A 16 -4.57 -6.71 -6.38
CA ALA A 16 -3.61 -5.75 -5.90
C ALA A 16 -2.75 -6.31 -4.75
N ILE A 17 -3.37 -6.95 -3.76
CA ILE A 17 -2.68 -7.62 -2.64
C ILE A 17 -1.70 -8.67 -3.18
N LYS A 18 -2.14 -9.53 -4.11
CA LYS A 18 -1.28 -10.54 -4.72
C LYS A 18 -0.06 -9.92 -5.41
N LYS A 19 -0.26 -8.83 -6.16
CA LYS A 19 0.82 -8.12 -6.86
C LYS A 19 1.81 -7.49 -5.88
N VAL A 20 1.33 -6.84 -4.82
CA VAL A 20 2.17 -6.25 -3.77
C VAL A 20 2.99 -7.33 -3.06
N LYS A 21 2.38 -8.48 -2.73
CA LYS A 21 3.09 -9.64 -2.15
C LYS A 21 4.19 -10.16 -3.07
N GLN A 22 3.94 -10.22 -4.38
CA GLN A 22 4.93 -10.66 -5.37
C GLN A 22 6.14 -9.71 -5.48
N ASN A 23 5.93 -8.41 -5.30
CA ASN A 23 7.00 -7.41 -5.36
C ASN A 23 8.00 -7.52 -4.19
N LYS A 24 7.60 -8.13 -3.05
CA LYS A 24 8.45 -8.32 -1.86
C LYS A 24 9.13 -7.03 -1.40
N GLY A 25 8.40 -5.91 -1.50
CA GLY A 25 8.91 -4.59 -1.14
C GLY A 25 9.29 -4.50 0.34
N ALA A 26 10.24 -3.62 0.65
CA ALA A 26 10.59 -3.31 2.03
C ALA A 26 9.41 -2.63 2.74
N PRO A 27 9.28 -2.79 4.07
CA PRO A 27 8.19 -2.18 4.81
C PRO A 27 8.34 -0.66 4.91
N GLY A 28 7.19 0.02 4.98
CA GLY A 28 7.07 1.47 5.11
C GLY A 28 7.43 1.98 6.51
N VAL A 29 6.90 3.16 6.86
CA VAL A 29 7.16 3.82 8.16
C VAL A 29 6.54 3.06 9.34
N ASP A 30 5.43 2.35 9.10
CA ASP A 30 4.71 1.49 10.04
C ASP A 30 5.41 0.15 10.31
N LYS A 31 6.43 -0.17 9.51
CA LYS A 31 7.22 -1.41 9.58
C LYS A 31 6.44 -2.70 9.25
N MET A 32 5.19 -2.60 8.83
CA MET A 32 4.40 -3.76 8.41
C MET A 32 4.94 -4.34 7.12
N THR A 33 5.10 -5.66 7.09
CA THR A 33 5.65 -6.42 5.97
C THR A 33 4.55 -6.93 5.03
N VAL A 34 4.91 -7.35 3.83
CA VAL A 34 3.96 -7.90 2.85
C VAL A 34 3.32 -9.21 3.30
N GLN A 35 3.91 -9.90 4.29
CA GLN A 35 3.37 -11.13 4.85
C GLN A 35 2.16 -10.86 5.75
N GLU A 36 2.07 -9.67 6.33
CA GLU A 36 1.03 -9.29 7.30
C GLU A 36 -0.21 -8.67 6.62
N ILE A 37 -0.13 -8.37 5.33
CA ILE A 37 -1.16 -7.59 4.62
C ILE A 37 -2.52 -8.28 4.55
N GLU A 38 -2.55 -9.61 4.39
CA GLU A 38 -3.81 -10.37 4.32
C GLU A 38 -4.56 -10.29 5.65
N TYR A 39 -3.85 -10.51 6.76
CA TYR A 39 -4.41 -10.37 8.09
C TYR A 39 -4.88 -8.93 8.35
N TRP A 40 -4.11 -7.93 7.92
CA TRP A 40 -4.52 -6.53 8.07
C TRP A 40 -5.84 -6.24 7.33
N PHE A 41 -5.98 -6.68 6.07
CA PHE A 41 -7.22 -6.48 5.31
C PHE A 41 -8.39 -7.27 5.91
N GLU A 42 -8.17 -8.49 6.42
CA GLU A 42 -9.22 -9.24 7.12
C GLU A 42 -9.80 -8.47 8.32
N GLN A 43 -8.98 -7.69 9.03
CA GLN A 43 -9.42 -6.94 10.20
C GLN A 43 -9.99 -5.55 9.88
N TYR A 44 -9.42 -4.85 8.88
CA TYR A 44 -9.67 -3.41 8.69
C TYR A 44 -10.26 -3.03 7.33
N GLN A 45 -10.51 -3.99 6.43
CA GLN A 45 -10.96 -3.69 5.05
C GLN A 45 -12.29 -2.93 5.00
N GLU A 46 -13.28 -3.32 5.80
CA GLU A 46 -14.60 -2.66 5.79
C GLU A 46 -14.52 -1.19 6.20
N GLU A 47 -13.75 -0.91 7.27
CA GLU A 47 -13.50 0.44 7.76
C GLU A 47 -12.75 1.28 6.72
N LEU A 48 -11.68 0.73 6.14
CA LEU A 48 -10.87 1.39 5.12
C LEU A 48 -11.72 1.76 3.89
N MET A 49 -12.49 0.81 3.35
CA MET A 49 -13.28 1.02 2.15
C MET A 49 -14.41 2.01 2.37
N SER A 50 -15.25 1.76 3.37
CA SER A 50 -16.51 2.47 3.55
C SER A 50 -16.30 3.84 4.20
N SER A 51 -15.53 3.91 5.28
CA SER A 51 -15.44 5.12 6.12
C SER A 51 -14.28 6.04 5.73
N MET A 52 -13.24 5.52 5.08
CA MET A 52 -12.08 6.31 4.71
C MET A 52 -12.06 6.65 3.23
N ILE A 53 -12.13 5.66 2.33
CA ILE A 53 -11.92 5.92 0.89
C ILE A 53 -13.19 6.50 0.24
N MET A 54 -14.35 5.86 0.40
CA MET A 54 -15.60 6.36 -0.21
C MET A 54 -16.01 7.73 0.33
N ASP A 55 -15.83 7.92 1.64
CA ASP A 55 -16.06 9.19 2.35
C ASP A 55 -14.95 10.25 2.12
N LYS A 56 -13.91 9.94 1.34
CA LYS A 56 -12.76 10.83 1.04
C LYS A 56 -11.99 11.31 2.28
N LYS A 57 -12.01 10.53 3.37
CA LYS A 57 -11.29 10.78 4.62
C LYS A 57 -9.93 10.08 4.69
N TYR A 58 -9.65 9.15 3.79
CA TYR A 58 -8.38 8.41 3.75
C TYR A 58 -7.18 9.37 3.60
N ARG A 59 -6.22 9.24 4.50
CA ARG A 59 -4.95 9.96 4.47
C ARG A 59 -3.83 8.93 4.39
N PRO A 60 -3.16 8.79 3.23
CA PRO A 60 -2.00 7.91 3.11
C PRO A 60 -0.93 8.25 4.15
N MET A 61 -0.20 7.24 4.61
CA MET A 61 0.91 7.48 5.54
C MET A 61 2.10 8.15 4.84
N SER A 62 2.98 8.73 5.64
CA SER A 62 4.24 9.27 5.13
C SER A 62 5.12 8.16 4.55
N VAL A 63 5.81 8.45 3.45
CA VAL A 63 6.74 7.48 2.85
C VAL A 63 8.04 7.39 3.64
N LYS A 64 8.57 6.18 3.81
CA LYS A 64 9.87 5.95 4.43
C LYS A 64 10.98 6.32 3.46
N ARG A 65 11.84 7.26 3.85
CA ARG A 65 13.00 7.66 3.05
C ARG A 65 14.12 6.63 3.18
N VAL A 66 14.58 6.09 2.06
CA VAL A 66 15.75 5.21 1.99
C VAL A 66 16.70 5.73 0.92
N TYR A 67 18.00 5.65 1.18
CA TYR A 67 19.03 5.98 0.20
C TYR A 67 19.69 4.70 -0.29
N ILE A 68 19.78 4.55 -1.61
CA ILE A 68 20.50 3.44 -2.23
C ILE A 68 21.63 3.97 -3.11
N SER A 69 22.78 3.32 -3.04
CA SER A 69 23.96 3.68 -3.83
C SER A 69 23.70 3.50 -5.32
N LYS A 70 24.13 4.47 -6.11
CA LYS A 70 24.22 4.37 -7.57
C LYS A 70 25.63 3.90 -7.99
N PRO A 71 25.79 3.34 -9.20
CA PRO A 71 27.11 2.95 -9.71
C PRO A 71 28.14 4.09 -9.77
N ASN A 72 27.68 5.35 -9.89
CA ASN A 72 28.53 6.54 -9.94
C ASN A 72 28.88 7.14 -8.56
N GLY A 73 28.67 6.38 -7.48
CA GLY A 73 28.98 6.81 -6.10
C GLY A 73 27.98 7.78 -5.47
N LYS A 74 27.01 8.32 -6.22
CA LYS A 74 25.93 9.14 -5.66
C LYS A 74 24.84 8.28 -5.02
N GLN A 75 24.02 8.88 -4.15
CA GLN A 75 22.85 8.23 -3.57
C GLN A 75 21.57 8.53 -4.36
N ARG A 76 20.67 7.55 -4.48
CA ARG A 76 19.30 7.73 -4.97
C ARG A 76 18.34 7.72 -3.78
N PRO A 77 17.61 8.82 -3.51
CA PRO A 77 16.54 8.78 -2.53
C PRO A 77 15.36 7.99 -3.10
N LEU A 78 14.82 7.06 -2.31
CA LEU A 78 13.58 6.34 -2.54
C LEU A 78 12.57 6.71 -1.44
N GLY A 79 11.29 6.76 -1.80
CA GLY A 79 10.18 6.81 -0.86
C GLY A 79 9.46 5.48 -0.89
N ILE A 80 9.40 4.79 0.25
CA ILE A 80 8.74 3.49 0.39
C ILE A 80 7.43 3.72 1.14
N PRO A 81 6.26 3.62 0.48
CA PRO A 81 4.96 3.71 1.15
C PRO A 81 4.74 2.54 2.12
N THR A 82 3.68 2.61 2.92
CA THR A 82 3.22 1.43 3.68
C THR A 82 2.69 0.37 2.73
N VAL A 83 2.60 -0.87 3.18
CA VAL A 83 2.08 -1.96 2.35
C VAL A 83 0.60 -1.73 2.02
N VAL A 84 -0.19 -1.18 2.96
CA VAL A 84 -1.59 -0.77 2.70
C VAL A 84 -1.63 0.29 1.60
N ASP A 85 -0.82 1.34 1.71
CA ASP A 85 -0.76 2.39 0.69
C ASP A 85 -0.33 1.86 -0.68
N CYS A 86 0.54 0.83 -0.74
CA CYS A 86 0.94 0.20 -1.99
C CYS A 86 -0.19 -0.61 -2.64
N VAL A 87 -1.15 -1.12 -1.86
CA VAL A 87 -2.33 -1.84 -2.37
C VAL A 87 -3.37 -0.87 -2.93
N ILE A 88 -3.49 0.31 -2.33
CA ILE A 88 -4.48 1.33 -2.70
C ILE A 88 -4.04 2.19 -3.91
N GLN A 89 -2.72 2.33 -4.15
CA GLN A 89 -2.13 3.05 -5.28
C GLN A 89 -2.33 2.33 -6.63
#